data_AF-A0A914N008-F1
#
_entry.id   AF-A0A914N008-F1
#
_cell.length_a   1.000
_cell.length_b   1.000
_cell.length_c   1.000
_cell.angle_alpha   90.00
_cell.angle_beta   90.00
_cell.angle_gamma   90.00
#
_symmetry.space_group_name_H-M   'P 1'
#
loop_
_entity.id
_entity.type
_entity.pdbx_description
1 polymer ?
#
loop_
_entity_poly.entity_id
_entity_poly.type
_entity_poly.pdbx_seq_one_letter_code
_entity_poly.pdbx_strand_id
1 'polypeptide(L)'
;MTDQQKLLIILQPNNVERKERTLLNAPINIRFYGACIACTVIDVILIFLSLLGYFYPNPFRRTPLYKQIFQKLDRFTIQFWYSITLLALTIFFFLHFVSVGGSLLSIQIRKPLIFIPQLIFCLLAVLLQLLLFSVCITISIVSDDTMWGIAIFSLFLLFLFGIYLAISVFTFKQLLFECDDFKKMLANSKSVHFKEENKRKK
;
A
#
# COMPACT_ATOMS: atom_id res chain seq x y z
N MET A 1 17.31 32.16 -25.59
CA MET A 1 16.42 32.22 -24.42
C MET A 1 17.27 31.90 -23.20
N THR A 2 17.51 32.89 -22.34
CA THR A 2 18.39 32.73 -21.17
C THR A 2 17.72 31.88 -20.09
N ASP A 3 18.48 31.18 -19.26
CA ASP A 3 17.94 30.34 -18.19
C ASP A 3 17.04 31.12 -17.21
N GLN A 4 17.27 32.43 -17.07
CA GLN A 4 16.40 33.33 -16.32
C GLN A 4 15.00 33.48 -16.95
N GLN A 5 14.88 33.56 -18.28
CA GLN A 5 13.58 33.62 -18.94
C GLN A 5 12.80 32.31 -18.77
N LYS A 6 13.49 31.16 -18.78
CA LYS A 6 12.86 29.86 -18.47
C LYS A 6 12.35 29.80 -17.03
N LEU A 7 13.13 30.28 -16.07
CA LEU A 7 12.74 30.27 -14.65
C LEU A 7 11.54 31.19 -14.37
N LEU A 8 11.53 32.39 -14.97
CA LEU A 8 10.46 33.37 -14.80
C LEU A 8 9.13 32.87 -15.40
N ILE A 9 9.20 32.17 -16.53
CA ILE A 9 8.03 31.55 -17.16
C ILE A 9 7.52 30.40 -16.28
N ILE A 10 8.40 29.58 -15.69
CA ILE A 10 8.00 28.47 -14.80
C ILE A 10 7.36 28.97 -13.49
N LEU A 11 7.82 30.10 -12.96
CA LEU A 11 7.33 30.68 -11.70
C LEU A 11 6.10 31.60 -11.86
N GLN A 12 5.61 31.82 -13.09
CA GLN A 12 4.33 32.51 -13.26
C GLN A 12 3.22 31.70 -12.59
N PRO A 13 2.33 32.33 -11.78
CA PRO A 13 1.30 31.62 -11.02
C PRO A 13 0.39 30.75 -11.92
N ASN A 14 0.11 31.22 -13.14
CA ASN A 14 -0.63 30.44 -14.14
C ASN A 14 0.09 29.17 -14.62
N ASN A 15 1.43 29.17 -14.65
CA ASN A 15 2.21 27.99 -15.02
C ASN A 15 2.45 27.04 -13.84
N VAL A 16 2.51 27.55 -12.62
CA VAL A 16 2.54 26.72 -11.41
C VAL A 16 1.22 25.97 -11.23
N GLU A 17 0.07 26.65 -11.32
CA GLU A 17 -1.25 26.01 -11.30
C GLU A 17 -1.44 25.02 -12.47
N ARG A 18 -0.97 25.38 -13.67
CA ARG A 18 -1.08 24.51 -14.86
C ARG A 18 -0.20 23.27 -14.73
N LYS A 19 0.96 23.37 -14.08
CA LYS A 19 1.87 22.25 -13.78
C LYS A 19 1.33 21.39 -12.63
N GLU A 20 0.68 22.00 -11.64
CA GLU A 20 -0.06 21.27 -10.60
C GLU A 20 -1.23 20.47 -11.18
N ARG A 21 -2.04 21.06 -12.07
CA ARG A 21 -3.14 20.36 -12.73
C ARG A 21 -2.68 19.26 -13.69
N THR A 22 -1.58 19.45 -14.43
CA THR A 22 -1.03 18.39 -15.29
C THR A 22 -0.36 17.27 -14.49
N LEU A 23 0.21 17.57 -13.32
CA LEU A 23 0.74 16.55 -12.41
C LEU A 23 -0.39 15.77 -11.71
N LEU A 24 -1.45 16.43 -11.24
CA LEU A 24 -2.61 15.77 -10.64
C LEU A 24 -3.32 14.84 -11.65
N ASN A 25 -3.35 15.23 -12.92
CA ASN A 25 -3.93 14.45 -14.03
C ASN A 25 -2.92 13.52 -14.71
N ALA A 26 -1.70 13.36 -14.18
CA ALA A 26 -0.74 12.42 -14.73
C ALA A 26 -1.34 11.00 -14.67
N PRO A 27 -1.21 10.19 -15.73
CA PRO A 27 -1.81 8.85 -15.81
C PRO A 27 -1.40 7.93 -14.66
N ILE A 28 -0.27 8.22 -14.01
CA ILE A 28 0.25 7.48 -12.86
C ILE A 28 -0.54 7.77 -11.57
N ASN A 29 -0.98 9.01 -11.36
CA ASN A 29 -1.81 9.35 -10.20
C ASN A 29 -3.17 8.66 -10.30
N ILE A 30 -3.77 8.62 -11.50
CA ILE A 30 -5.04 7.90 -11.73
C ILE A 30 -4.90 6.41 -11.41
N ARG A 31 -3.80 5.76 -11.86
CA ARG A 31 -3.54 4.34 -11.56
C ARG A 31 -3.34 4.10 -10.07
N PHE A 32 -2.62 4.98 -9.38
CA PHE A 32 -2.41 4.88 -7.95
C PHE A 32 -3.71 5.04 -7.17
N TYR A 33 -4.51 6.07 -7.47
CA TYR A 33 -5.83 6.26 -6.86
C TYR A 33 -6.75 5.06 -7.10
N GLY A 34 -6.78 4.52 -8.33
CA GLY A 34 -7.53 3.31 -8.64
C GLY A 34 -7.08 2.11 -7.81
N ALA A 35 -5.77 1.93 -7.64
CA ALA A 35 -5.21 0.85 -6.82
C ALA A 35 -5.55 1.04 -5.33
N CYS A 36 -5.48 2.27 -4.80
CA CYS A 36 -5.90 2.56 -3.43
C CYS A 36 -7.38 2.26 -3.21
N ILE A 37 -8.26 2.66 -4.12
CA ILE A 37 -9.71 2.36 -4.02
C ILE A 37 -9.94 0.86 -3.99
N ALA A 38 -9.30 0.11 -4.89
CA ALA A 38 -9.41 -1.34 -4.92
C ALA A 38 -8.94 -1.97 -3.60
N CYS A 39 -7.78 -1.56 -3.09
CA CYS A 39 -7.25 -2.03 -1.80
C CYS A 39 -8.19 -1.69 -0.64
N THR A 40 -8.71 -0.47 -0.58
CA THR A 40 -9.66 -0.07 0.46
C THR A 40 -10.93 -0.93 0.45
N VAL A 41 -11.49 -1.21 -0.73
CA VAL A 41 -12.67 -2.08 -0.85
C VAL A 41 -12.36 -3.48 -0.35
N ILE A 42 -11.21 -4.04 -0.75
CA ILE A 42 -10.77 -5.37 -0.32
C ILE A 42 -10.54 -5.41 1.20
N ASP A 43 -9.87 -4.41 1.77
CA ASP A 43 -9.61 -4.33 3.21
C ASP A 43 -10.92 -4.31 3.99
N VAL A 44 -11.90 -3.51 3.58
CA VAL A 44 -13.22 -3.44 4.23
C VAL A 44 -13.93 -4.79 4.18
N ILE A 45 -13.90 -5.48 3.03
CA ILE A 45 -14.48 -6.82 2.91
C ILE A 45 -13.78 -7.81 3.84
N LEU A 46 -12.44 -7.81 3.87
CA LEU A 46 -11.66 -8.74 4.69
C LEU A 46 -11.79 -8.47 6.19
N ILE A 47 -11.86 -7.20 6.60
CA ILE A 47 -12.17 -6.80 7.98
C ILE A 47 -13.56 -7.33 8.36
N PHE A 48 -14.57 -7.10 7.52
CA PHE A 48 -15.93 -7.56 7.78
C PHE A 48 -16.02 -9.08 7.89
N LEU A 49 -15.39 -9.82 6.95
CA LEU A 49 -15.35 -11.28 6.98
C LEU A 49 -14.61 -11.81 8.22
N SER A 50 -13.52 -11.17 8.62
CA SER A 50 -12.75 -11.56 9.81
C SER A 50 -13.56 -11.34 11.10
N LEU A 51 -14.24 -10.20 11.22
CA LEU A 51 -15.15 -9.92 12.34
C LEU A 51 -16.34 -10.86 12.37
N LEU A 52 -16.95 -11.15 11.21
CA LEU A 52 -18.06 -12.09 11.12
C LEU A 52 -17.63 -13.49 11.58
N GLY A 53 -16.45 -13.95 11.14
CA GLY A 53 -15.88 -15.22 11.61
C GLY A 53 -15.58 -15.22 13.10
N TYR A 54 -15.21 -14.08 13.66
CA TYR A 54 -14.88 -13.95 15.08
C TYR A 54 -16.12 -14.00 15.98
N PHE A 55 -17.18 -13.28 15.62
CA PHE A 55 -18.44 -13.23 16.39
C PHE A 55 -19.35 -14.43 16.14
N TYR A 56 -19.27 -15.03 14.95
CA TYR A 56 -20.00 -16.24 14.60
C TYR A 56 -19.03 -17.37 14.28
N PRO A 57 -18.26 -17.84 15.29
CA PRO A 57 -17.31 -18.91 15.09
C PRO A 57 -18.08 -20.21 14.84
N ASN A 58 -18.31 -20.50 13.57
CA ASN A 58 -18.57 -21.85 13.09
C ASN A 58 -17.29 -22.34 12.39
N PRO A 59 -16.18 -22.55 13.12
CA PRO A 59 -14.95 -23.01 12.52
C PRO A 59 -15.23 -24.44 12.09
N PHE A 60 -15.55 -24.64 10.81
CA PHE A 60 -15.39 -25.93 10.17
C PHE A 60 -16.04 -27.11 10.91
N ARG A 61 -17.22 -26.91 11.53
CA ARG A 61 -17.95 -27.97 12.27
C ARG A 61 -18.25 -29.23 11.44
N ARG A 62 -17.94 -29.20 10.14
CA ARG A 62 -18.21 -30.26 9.15
C ARG A 62 -17.09 -30.53 8.13
N THR A 63 -15.91 -29.89 8.16
CA THR A 63 -14.86 -30.27 7.19
C THR A 63 -14.03 -31.46 7.71
N PRO A 64 -13.72 -32.45 6.86
CA PRO A 64 -12.90 -33.60 7.23
C PRO A 64 -11.52 -33.20 7.78
N LEU A 65 -10.98 -32.08 7.31
CA LEU A 65 -9.76 -31.42 7.79
C LEU A 65 -9.73 -31.12 9.31
N TYR A 66 -10.84 -30.66 9.90
CA TYR A 66 -10.95 -30.46 11.35
C TYR A 66 -10.79 -31.78 12.10
N LYS A 67 -11.37 -32.87 11.55
CA LYS A 67 -11.26 -34.20 12.14
C LYS A 67 -9.86 -34.79 11.97
N GLN A 68 -9.17 -34.57 10.86
CA GLN A 68 -7.87 -35.19 10.61
C GLN A 68 -6.70 -34.47 11.29
N ILE A 69 -6.63 -33.13 11.19
CA ILE A 69 -5.48 -32.37 11.71
C ILE A 69 -5.57 -32.14 13.22
N PHE A 70 -6.78 -31.92 13.73
CA PHE A 70 -6.98 -31.49 15.11
C PHE A 70 -7.56 -32.59 16.01
N GLN A 71 -7.53 -33.85 15.57
CA GLN A 71 -8.00 -35.00 16.34
C GLN A 71 -7.32 -35.15 17.71
N LYS A 72 -6.08 -34.62 17.84
CA LYS A 72 -5.28 -34.64 19.09
C LYS A 72 -5.30 -33.32 19.87
N LEU A 73 -5.88 -32.25 19.33
CA LEU A 73 -5.99 -30.98 20.03
C LEU A 73 -7.36 -30.84 20.68
N ASP A 74 -7.37 -30.32 21.91
CA ASP A 74 -8.58 -29.89 22.58
C ASP A 74 -9.31 -28.83 21.74
N ARG A 75 -10.64 -28.95 21.68
CA ARG A 75 -11.57 -27.98 21.08
C ARG A 75 -11.30 -26.55 21.55
N PHE A 76 -10.99 -26.37 22.84
CA PHE A 76 -10.65 -25.07 23.42
C PHE A 76 -9.40 -24.49 22.74
N THR A 77 -8.33 -25.28 22.60
CA THR A 77 -7.09 -24.83 21.97
C THR A 77 -7.31 -24.44 20.51
N ILE A 78 -8.09 -25.21 19.76
CA ILE A 78 -8.40 -24.89 18.35
C ILE A 78 -9.18 -23.58 18.25
N GLN A 79 -10.22 -23.43 19.07
CA GLN A 79 -11.06 -22.23 19.07
C GLN A 79 -10.28 -21.00 19.53
N PHE A 80 -9.38 -21.15 20.51
CA PHE A 80 -8.50 -20.09 20.97
C PHE A 80 -7.59 -19.58 19.86
N TRP A 81 -6.87 -20.48 19.17
CA TRP A 81 -5.98 -20.10 18.06
C TRP A 81 -6.76 -19.52 16.89
N TYR A 82 -7.92 -20.08 16.55
CA TYR A 82 -8.79 -19.54 15.50
C TYR A 82 -9.21 -18.09 15.80
N SER A 83 -9.67 -17.81 17.01
CA SER A 83 -10.06 -16.47 17.45
C SER A 83 -8.89 -15.50 17.41
N ILE A 84 -7.70 -15.93 17.85
CA ILE A 84 -6.48 -15.12 17.77
C ILE A 84 -6.12 -14.81 16.32
N THR A 85 -6.15 -15.80 15.43
CA THR A 85 -5.85 -15.60 14.01
C THR A 85 -6.82 -14.59 13.38
N LEU A 86 -8.12 -14.71 13.65
CA LEU A 86 -9.11 -13.76 13.11
C LEU A 86 -8.95 -12.35 13.67
N LEU A 87 -8.65 -12.21 14.96
CA LEU A 87 -8.37 -10.92 15.57
C LEU A 87 -7.10 -10.29 14.95
N ALA A 88 -6.03 -11.09 14.78
CA ALA A 88 -4.79 -10.64 14.16
C ALA A 88 -5.01 -10.20 12.71
N LEU A 89 -5.79 -10.96 11.91
CA LEU A 89 -6.17 -10.59 10.54
C LEU A 89 -6.97 -9.28 10.51
N THR A 90 -7.92 -9.12 11.43
CA THR A 90 -8.71 -7.88 11.54
C THR A 90 -7.82 -6.66 11.80
N ILE A 91 -6.92 -6.76 12.79
CA ILE A 91 -5.96 -5.70 13.12
C ILE A 91 -5.05 -5.42 11.93
N PHE A 92 -4.56 -6.47 11.27
CA PHE A 92 -3.69 -6.35 10.11
C PHE A 92 -4.35 -5.57 8.96
N PHE A 93 -5.57 -5.95 8.54
CA PHE A 93 -6.27 -5.25 7.46
C PHE A 93 -6.71 -3.84 7.86
N PHE A 94 -7.01 -3.61 9.14
CA PHE A 94 -7.25 -2.25 9.63
C PHE A 94 -6.00 -1.37 9.52
N LEU A 95 -4.83 -1.87 9.91
CA LEU A 95 -3.57 -1.14 9.75
C LEU A 95 -3.23 -0.93 8.27
N HIS A 96 -3.50 -1.91 7.40
CA HIS A 96 -3.36 -1.75 5.95
C HIS A 96 -4.23 -0.61 5.44
N PHE A 97 -5.51 -0.59 5.79
CA PHE A 97 -6.46 0.47 5.44
C PHE A 97 -5.98 1.86 5.87
N VAL A 98 -5.53 2.00 7.13
CA VAL A 98 -5.00 3.28 7.65
C VAL A 98 -3.76 3.71 6.86
N SER A 99 -2.88 2.75 6.57
CA SER A 99 -1.69 2.98 5.76
C SER A 99 -2.08 3.53 4.38
N VAL A 100 -3.07 2.91 3.71
CA VAL A 100 -3.53 3.33 2.37
C VAL A 100 -4.01 4.78 2.42
N GLY A 101 -4.76 5.16 3.46
CA GLY A 101 -5.11 6.56 3.72
C GLY A 101 -3.90 7.48 3.86
N GLY A 102 -2.88 7.07 4.62
CA GLY A 102 -1.62 7.80 4.76
C GLY A 102 -0.85 7.97 3.45
N SER A 103 -0.92 7.00 2.55
CA SER A 103 -0.30 7.05 1.23
C SER A 103 -0.97 8.09 0.32
N LEU A 104 -2.30 8.20 0.37
CA LEU A 104 -3.07 9.23 -0.34
C LEU A 104 -2.71 10.63 0.16
N LEU A 105 -2.63 10.80 1.47
CA LEU A 105 -2.20 12.06 2.09
C LEU A 105 -0.77 12.43 1.67
N SER A 106 0.14 11.45 1.65
CA SER A 106 1.55 11.66 1.26
C SER A 106 1.70 12.21 -0.16
N ILE A 107 0.86 11.75 -1.08
CA ILE A 107 0.82 12.26 -2.46
C ILE A 107 0.24 13.67 -2.49
N GLN A 108 -0.87 13.92 -1.78
CA GLN A 108 -1.49 15.25 -1.72
C GLN A 108 -0.53 16.32 -1.19
N ILE A 109 0.21 16.00 -0.11
CA ILE A 109 1.18 16.93 0.51
C ILE A 109 2.57 16.89 -0.15
N ARG A 110 2.75 16.03 -1.16
CA ARG A 110 4.00 15.80 -1.89
C ARG A 110 5.23 15.51 -1.00
N LYS A 111 5.07 14.79 0.11
CA LYS A 111 6.17 14.44 1.03
C LYS A 111 6.50 12.95 0.94
N PRO A 112 7.59 12.56 0.26
CA PRO A 112 7.91 11.15 0.05
C PRO A 112 8.23 10.39 1.35
N LEU A 113 8.80 11.05 2.36
CA LEU A 113 9.13 10.39 3.63
C LEU A 113 7.90 9.83 4.36
N ILE A 114 6.72 10.43 4.19
CA ILE A 114 5.46 9.98 4.82
C ILE A 114 4.91 8.74 4.10
N PHE A 115 5.37 8.47 2.87
CA PHE A 115 5.02 7.31 2.07
C PHE A 115 5.83 6.05 2.43
N ILE A 116 6.98 6.19 3.10
CA ILE A 116 7.87 5.06 3.45
C ILE A 116 7.20 4.03 4.37
N PRO A 117 6.51 4.41 5.46
CA PRO A 117 5.80 3.45 6.31
C PRO A 117 4.82 2.56 5.53
N GLN A 118 4.13 3.13 4.53
CA GLN A 118 3.24 2.37 3.65
C GLN A 118 3.99 1.32 2.83
N LEU A 119 5.14 1.67 2.25
CA LEU A 119 5.92 0.72 1.45
C LEU A 119 6.40 -0.45 2.30
N ILE A 120 6.86 -0.18 3.53
CA ILE A 120 7.25 -1.21 4.48
C ILE A 120 6.03 -2.10 4.81
N PHE A 121 4.88 -1.49 5.07
CA PHE A 121 3.66 -2.22 5.37
C PHE A 121 3.21 -3.11 4.20
N CYS A 122 3.23 -2.59 2.97
CA CYS A 122 2.93 -3.37 1.76
C CYS A 122 3.88 -4.56 1.59
N LEU A 123 5.17 -4.35 1.83
CA LEU A 123 6.16 -5.42 1.74
C LEU A 123 5.85 -6.53 2.76
N LEU A 124 5.57 -6.15 4.02
CA LEU A 124 5.16 -7.09 5.06
C LEU A 124 3.86 -7.82 4.69
N ALA A 125 2.90 -7.13 4.07
CA ALA A 125 1.66 -7.72 3.60
C ALA A 125 1.88 -8.80 2.55
N VAL A 126 2.71 -8.51 1.55
CA VAL A 126 3.07 -9.49 0.50
C VAL A 126 3.78 -10.70 1.11
N LEU A 127 4.71 -10.49 2.04
CA LEU A 127 5.43 -11.58 2.72
C LEU A 127 4.49 -12.44 3.56
N LEU A 128 3.57 -11.83 4.31
CA LEU A 128 2.56 -12.56 5.08
C LEU A 128 1.64 -13.36 4.16
N GLN A 129 1.22 -12.77 3.04
CA GLN A 129 0.36 -13.44 2.07
C GLN A 129 1.06 -14.62 1.38
N LEU A 130 2.36 -14.50 1.08
CA LEU A 130 3.18 -15.61 0.58
C LEU A 130 3.24 -16.76 1.58
N LEU A 131 3.42 -16.46 2.87
CA LEU A 131 3.41 -17.46 3.93
C LEU A 131 2.05 -18.15 4.02
N LEU A 132 0.95 -17.39 4.04
CA LEU A 132 -0.41 -17.94 4.06
C LEU A 132 -0.69 -18.82 2.84
N PHE A 133 -0.29 -18.37 1.65
CA PHE A 133 -0.42 -19.17 0.42
C PHE A 133 0.34 -20.49 0.51
N SER A 134 1.60 -20.47 0.99
CA SER A 134 2.40 -21.68 1.20
C SER A 134 1.75 -22.67 2.17
N VAL A 135 1.18 -22.17 3.27
CA VAL A 135 0.42 -22.98 4.23
C VAL A 135 -0.82 -23.59 3.55
N CYS A 136 -1.60 -22.80 2.80
CA CYS A 136 -2.78 -23.29 2.09
C CYS A 136 -2.44 -24.39 1.08
N ILE A 137 -1.36 -24.23 0.31
CA ILE A 137 -0.88 -25.25 -0.64
C ILE A 137 -0.45 -26.51 0.09
N THR A 138 0.34 -26.38 1.17
CA THR A 138 0.79 -27.53 1.97
C THR A 138 -0.40 -28.32 2.52
N ILE A 139 -1.40 -27.64 3.09
CA ILE A 139 -2.62 -28.28 3.60
C ILE A 139 -3.42 -28.93 2.47
N SER A 140 -3.53 -28.28 1.31
CA SER A 140 -4.26 -28.81 0.16
C SER A 140 -3.61 -30.08 -0.41
N ILE A 141 -2.27 -30.19 -0.35
CA ILE A 141 -1.53 -31.38 -0.76
C ILE A 141 -1.67 -32.51 0.27
N VAL A 142 -1.62 -32.18 1.57
CA VAL A 142 -1.58 -33.19 2.65
C VAL A 142 -2.96 -33.74 3.00
N SER A 143 -4.02 -32.94 2.93
CA SER A 143 -5.32 -33.32 3.51
C SER A 143 -6.26 -34.08 2.58
N ASP A 144 -5.90 -34.35 1.32
CA ASP A 144 -6.78 -34.88 0.24
C ASP A 144 -8.11 -34.10 0.03
N ASP A 145 -8.40 -33.11 0.88
CA ASP A 145 -9.54 -32.21 0.85
C ASP A 145 -9.22 -30.99 -0.02
N THR A 146 -10.20 -30.59 -0.82
CA THR A 146 -10.08 -29.53 -1.82
C THR A 146 -10.10 -28.12 -1.21
N MET A 147 -9.08 -27.78 -0.41
CA MET A 147 -8.78 -26.40 0.03
C MET A 147 -8.24 -25.51 -1.12
N TRP A 148 -8.17 -26.05 -2.34
CA TRP A 148 -7.75 -25.33 -3.55
C TRP A 148 -8.48 -24.00 -3.76
N GLY A 149 -9.76 -23.91 -3.39
CA GLY A 149 -10.51 -22.64 -3.45
C GLY A 149 -9.89 -21.54 -2.58
N ILE A 150 -9.47 -21.88 -1.36
CA ILE A 150 -8.80 -20.94 -0.44
C ILE A 150 -7.38 -20.63 -0.95
N ALA A 151 -6.66 -21.61 -1.49
CA ALA A 151 -5.34 -21.39 -2.09
C ALA A 151 -5.41 -20.44 -3.30
N ILE A 152 -6.39 -20.64 -4.20
CA ILE A 152 -6.64 -19.76 -5.36
C ILE A 152 -7.02 -18.35 -4.90
N PHE A 153 -7.90 -18.23 -3.90
CA PHE A 153 -8.25 -16.92 -3.35
C PHE A 153 -7.04 -16.22 -2.72
N SER A 154 -6.20 -16.97 -2.00
CA SER A 154 -4.96 -16.45 -1.42
C SER A 154 -3.97 -15.97 -2.49
N LEU A 155 -3.86 -16.71 -3.61
CA LEU A 155 -3.05 -16.30 -4.77
C LEU A 155 -3.60 -15.03 -5.44
N PHE A 156 -4.93 -14.90 -5.55
CA PHE A 156 -5.56 -13.69 -6.07
C PHE A 156 -5.26 -12.46 -5.21
N LEU A 157 -5.34 -12.59 -3.88
CA LEU A 157 -4.93 -11.53 -2.95
C LEU A 157 -3.45 -11.19 -3.07
N LEU A 158 -2.59 -12.20 -3.21
CA LEU A 158 -1.16 -12.00 -3.42
C LEU A 158 -0.87 -11.19 -4.70
N PHE A 159 -1.56 -11.52 -5.80
CA PHE A 159 -1.47 -10.77 -7.05
C PHE A 159 -1.87 -9.30 -6.88
N LEU A 160 -2.98 -9.04 -6.17
CA LEU A 160 -3.46 -7.69 -5.91
C LEU A 160 -2.49 -6.88 -5.03
N PHE A 161 -1.99 -7.46 -3.93
CA PHE A 161 -0.98 -6.80 -3.11
C PHE A 161 0.33 -6.58 -3.87
N GLY A 162 0.72 -7.51 -4.75
CA GLY A 162 1.87 -7.38 -5.63
C GLY A 162 1.73 -6.20 -6.59
N ILE A 163 0.57 -6.06 -7.25
CA ILE A 163 0.27 -4.91 -8.11
C ILE A 163 0.30 -3.62 -7.30
N TYR A 164 -0.36 -3.60 -6.14
CA TYR A 164 -0.41 -2.40 -5.31
C TYR A 164 0.99 -1.97 -4.86
N LEU A 165 1.83 -2.92 -4.44
CA LEU A 165 3.23 -2.66 -4.09
C LEU A 165 4.01 -2.12 -5.30
N ALA A 166 3.87 -2.72 -6.48
CA ALA A 166 4.56 -2.28 -7.69
C ALA A 166 4.19 -0.83 -8.06
N ILE A 167 2.89 -0.49 -8.06
CA ILE A 167 2.42 0.87 -8.32
C ILE A 167 2.92 1.82 -7.23
N SER A 168 2.85 1.42 -5.95
CA SER A 168 3.32 2.23 -4.83
C SER A 168 4.82 2.56 -4.93
N VAL A 169 5.64 1.58 -5.27
CA VAL A 169 7.09 1.78 -5.47
C VAL A 169 7.35 2.72 -6.64
N PHE A 170 6.61 2.57 -7.73
CA PHE A 170 6.74 3.45 -8.89
C PHE A 170 6.36 4.90 -8.54
N THR A 171 5.22 5.10 -7.88
CA THR A 171 4.75 6.41 -7.42
C THR A 171 5.74 7.05 -6.44
N PHE A 172 6.28 6.27 -5.49
CA PHE A 172 7.28 6.75 -4.56
C PHE A 172 8.56 7.23 -5.26
N LYS A 173 9.07 6.47 -6.22
CA LYS A 173 10.24 6.87 -7.02
C LYS A 173 9.99 8.20 -7.73
N GLN A 174 8.83 8.35 -8.38
CA GLN A 174 8.47 9.60 -9.03
C GLN A 174 8.41 10.76 -8.04
N LEU A 175 7.79 10.54 -6.88
CA LEU A 175 7.68 11.56 -5.83
C LEU A 175 9.04 12.02 -5.31
N LEU A 176 10.00 11.08 -5.19
CA LEU A 176 11.39 11.41 -4.88
C LEU A 176 12.05 12.26 -5.95
N PHE A 177 11.93 11.88 -7.23
CA PHE A 177 12.50 12.65 -8.34
C PHE A 177 11.95 14.08 -8.39
N GLU A 178 10.64 14.26 -8.26
CA GLU A 178 10.01 15.59 -8.23
C GLU A 178 10.50 16.44 -7.05
N CYS A 179 10.66 15.82 -5.88
CA CYS A 179 11.20 16.50 -4.69
C CYS A 179 12.65 16.95 -4.89
N ASP A 180 13.49 16.10 -5.47
CA ASP A 180 14.91 16.41 -5.70
C ASP A 180 15.10 17.49 -6.78
N ASP A 181 14.31 17.44 -7.85
CA ASP A 181 14.32 18.48 -8.88
C ASP A 181 13.86 19.83 -8.32
N PHE A 182 12.81 19.84 -7.49
CA PHE A 182 12.36 21.05 -6.82
C PHE A 182 13.42 21.63 -5.87
N LYS A 183 14.11 20.77 -5.09
CA LYS A 183 15.24 21.19 -4.25
C LYS A 183 16.38 21.80 -5.06
N LYS A 184 16.74 21.20 -6.20
CA LYS A 184 17.76 21.73 -7.12
C LYS A 184 17.36 23.09 -7.68
N MET A 185 16.10 23.26 -8.10
CA MET A 185 15.58 24.54 -8.58
C MET A 185 15.66 25.64 -7.50
N LEU A 186 15.29 25.32 -6.26
CA LEU A 186 15.39 26.23 -5.12
C LEU A 186 16.84 26.60 -4.77
N ALA A 187 17.77 25.63 -4.82
CA ALA A 187 19.18 25.89 -4.59
C ALA A 187 19.76 26.85 -5.65
N ASN A 188 19.36 26.65 -6.92
CA ASN A 188 19.77 27.50 -8.02
C ASN A 188 19.15 28.91 -7.95
N SER A 189 17.90 29.06 -7.50
CA SER A 189 17.30 30.39 -7.34
C SER A 189 17.94 31.18 -6.20
N LYS A 190 18.23 30.52 -5.07
CA LYS A 190 18.95 31.13 -3.94
C LYS A 190 20.37 31.59 -4.33
N SER A 191 21.10 30.76 -5.08
CA SER A 191 22.45 31.12 -5.52
C SER A 191 22.46 32.29 -6.52
N VAL A 192 21.44 32.40 -7.37
CA VAL A 192 21.25 33.52 -8.30
C VAL A 192 20.92 34.81 -7.54
N HIS A 193 19.99 34.79 -6.59
CA HIS A 193 19.65 35.98 -5.80
C HIS A 193 20.84 36.50 -4.97
N PHE A 194 21.62 35.60 -4.36
CA PHE A 194 22.79 36.00 -3.59
C PHE A 194 23.87 36.66 -4.47
N LYS A 195 24.01 36.18 -5.72
CA LYS A 195 24.97 36.72 -6.69
C LYS A 195 24.53 38.08 -7.25
N GLU A 196 23.22 38.32 -7.39
CA GLU A 196 22.67 39.62 -7.78
C GLU A 196 22.77 40.66 -6.66
N GLU A 197 22.51 40.28 -5.41
CA GLU A 197 22.62 41.19 -4.26
C GLU A 197 24.07 41.67 -4.07
N ASN A 198 25.05 40.77 -4.24
CA ASN A 198 26.47 41.12 -4.21
C ASN A 198 26.93 41.98 -5.39
N LYS A 199 26.26 41.91 -6.55
CA LYS A 199 26.54 42.79 -7.69
C LYS A 199 25.94 44.18 -7.53
N ARG A 200 24.83 44.33 -6.80
CA ARG A 200 24.21 45.65 -6.50
C ARG A 200 24.90 46.40 -5.36
N LYS A 201 25.65 45.70 -4.52
CA LYS A 201 26.46 46.28 -3.41
C LYS A 201 27.88 46.68 -3.83
N LYS A 202 28.27 46.46 -5.08
CA LYS A 202 29.51 46.95 -5.70
C LYS A 202 29.17 48.08 -6.66
#